data_AF-A0A4U7AZM8-F1
#
_entry.id   AF-A0A4U7AZM8-F1
#
_cell.length_a   1.000
_cell.length_b   1.000
_cell.length_c   1.000
_cell.angle_alpha   90.00
_cell.angle_beta   90.00
_cell.angle_gamma   90.00
#
_symmetry.space_group_name_H-M   'P 1'
#
loop_
_entity.id
_entity.type
_entity.pdbx_description
1 polymer ?
#
loop_
_entity_poly.entity_id
_entity_poly.type
_entity_poly.pdbx_seq_one_letter_code
_entity_poly.pdbx_strand_id
1 'polypeptide(L)'
;MSVENHTIDNPKTAIWGLQITDADYSKMKGGFEAEDMDQKWEVVTESLGGGQLVVHINRSWTKEDFYILTVAAAKNNEKAVIEKITWENKPNFETSEEDGKDEAAGLARGLLRCDLEGYPGGWKPSKK
;
A
#
# COMPACT_ATOMS: atom_id res chain seq x y z
N MET A 1 21.82 -7.94 -3.74
CA MET A 1 20.68 -7.49 -2.91
C MET A 1 19.63 -8.57 -3.08
N SER A 2 19.51 -9.43 -2.07
CA SER A 2 18.63 -10.58 -2.13
C SER A 2 17.20 -10.08 -2.02
N VAL A 3 16.36 -10.44 -2.96
CA VAL A 3 14.91 -10.30 -2.82
C VAL A 3 14.50 -11.24 -1.69
N GLU A 4 14.24 -10.69 -0.50
CA GLU A 4 13.54 -11.47 0.51
C GLU A 4 12.16 -11.73 -0.07
N ASN A 5 11.85 -13.01 -0.29
CA ASN A 5 10.65 -13.43 -0.98
C ASN A 5 9.47 -13.28 -0.01
N HIS A 6 8.97 -12.06 0.17
CA HIS A 6 7.85 -11.77 1.03
C HIS A 6 6.58 -12.38 0.41
N THR A 7 6.08 -13.47 0.98
CA THR A 7 4.84 -14.09 0.55
C THR A 7 3.76 -13.77 1.57
N ILE A 8 2.71 -13.07 1.14
CA ILE A 8 1.46 -12.92 1.91
C ILE A 8 0.86 -14.31 2.15
N ASP A 9 0.45 -14.61 3.38
CA ASP A 9 -0.28 -15.85 3.68
C ASP A 9 -1.73 -15.77 3.15
N ASN A 10 -2.19 -16.86 2.52
CA ASN A 10 -3.51 -16.99 1.90
C ASN A 10 -3.98 -15.71 1.15
N PRO A 11 -3.28 -15.28 0.09
CA PRO A 11 -3.50 -13.96 -0.50
C PRO A 11 -4.82 -13.89 -1.28
N LYS A 12 -5.56 -12.79 -1.10
CA LYS A 12 -6.61 -12.34 -2.03
C LYS A 12 -6.15 -11.14 -2.82
N THR A 13 -6.57 -11.03 -4.07
CA THR A 13 -6.20 -9.92 -4.95
C THR A 13 -7.42 -9.34 -5.64
N ALA A 14 -7.47 -8.02 -5.74
CA ALA A 14 -8.51 -7.31 -6.47
C ALA A 14 -7.93 -6.14 -7.27
N ILE A 15 -8.63 -5.78 -8.35
CA ILE A 15 -8.37 -4.56 -9.09
C ILE A 15 -8.86 -3.37 -8.26
N TRP A 16 -8.08 -2.29 -8.23
CA TRP A 16 -8.48 -1.06 -7.56
C TRP A 16 -8.81 0.04 -8.56
N GLY A 17 -7.89 0.37 -9.47
CA GLY A 17 -8.09 1.42 -10.46
C GLY A 17 -8.20 2.83 -9.86
N LEU A 18 -7.63 3.07 -8.68
CA LEU A 18 -7.70 4.36 -8.01
C LEU A 18 -6.65 5.31 -8.58
N GLN A 19 -7.10 6.41 -9.18
CA GLN A 19 -6.21 7.50 -9.58
C GLN A 19 -5.67 8.23 -8.35
N ILE A 20 -4.37 8.49 -8.34
CA ILE A 20 -3.66 9.20 -7.27
C ILE A 20 -2.93 10.42 -7.84
N THR A 21 -2.59 11.36 -6.96
CA THR A 21 -1.82 12.54 -7.34
C THR A 21 -0.34 12.19 -7.51
N ASP A 22 0.42 13.03 -8.22
CA ASP A 22 1.89 12.87 -8.32
C ASP A 22 2.56 12.97 -6.94
N ALA A 23 1.95 13.74 -6.03
CA ALA A 23 2.39 13.83 -4.64
C ALA A 23 2.20 12.51 -3.89
N ASP A 24 1.04 11.87 -4.01
CA ASP A 24 0.78 10.56 -3.41
C ASP A 24 1.68 9.48 -3.99
N TYR A 25 1.89 9.47 -5.31
CA TYR A 25 2.84 8.58 -5.97
C TYR A 25 4.26 8.77 -5.44
N SER A 26 4.71 10.02 -5.27
CA SER A 26 6.04 10.33 -4.72
C SER A 26 6.19 9.90 -3.26
N LYS A 27 5.15 10.09 -2.44
CA LYS A 27 5.11 9.61 -1.04
C LYS A 27 5.19 8.08 -0.98
N MET A 28 4.43 7.38 -1.82
CA MET A 28 4.50 5.91 -1.92
C MET A 28 5.89 5.45 -2.30
N LYS A 29 6.51 6.07 -3.32
CA LYS A 29 7.89 5.76 -3.72
C LYS A 29 8.90 5.94 -2.60
N GLY A 30 8.69 6.91 -1.71
CA GLY A 30 9.57 7.17 -0.57
C GLY A 30 9.49 6.12 0.53
N GLY A 31 8.36 5.43 0.66
CA GLY A 31 8.13 4.46 1.74
C GLY A 31 8.08 5.10 3.13
N PHE A 32 8.08 4.24 4.14
CA PHE A 32 8.16 4.59 5.55
C PHE A 32 8.85 3.45 6.31
N GLU A 33 9.97 3.75 6.97
CA GLU A 33 10.68 2.80 7.81
C GLU A 33 10.36 3.11 9.28
N ALA A 34 9.99 2.08 10.03
CA ALA A 34 9.63 2.21 11.43
C ALA A 34 10.91 2.23 12.28
N GLU A 35 10.94 3.10 13.28
CA GLU A 35 12.06 3.21 14.21
C GLU A 35 12.12 2.01 15.17
N ASP A 36 10.97 1.47 15.54
CA ASP A 36 10.83 0.36 16.50
C ASP A 36 9.51 -0.42 16.34
N MET A 37 9.27 -1.36 17.27
CA MET A 37 8.07 -2.21 17.29
C MET A 37 6.79 -1.46 17.67
N ASP A 38 6.89 -0.29 18.32
CA ASP A 38 5.72 0.54 18.64
C ASP A 38 5.15 1.16 17.36
N GLN A 39 6.04 1.50 16.42
CA GLN A 39 5.71 1.80 15.03
C GLN A 39 5.43 0.50 14.25
N LYS A 40 4.27 -0.06 14.57
CA LYS A 40 3.74 -1.36 14.18
C LYS A 40 3.80 -1.77 12.70
N TRP A 41 3.95 -0.81 11.80
CA TRP A 41 3.81 -0.98 10.36
C TRP A 41 4.90 -0.20 9.64
N GLU A 42 5.39 -0.78 8.55
CA GLU A 42 6.34 -0.17 7.62
C GLU A 42 5.77 -0.19 6.20
N VAL A 43 6.33 0.68 5.36
CA VAL A 43 6.05 0.71 3.93
C VAL A 43 7.38 0.62 3.17
N VAL A 44 7.64 -0.52 2.56
CA VAL A 44 8.81 -0.73 1.71
C VAL A 44 8.36 -0.68 0.25
N THR A 45 9.08 0.04 -0.60
CA THR A 45 8.68 0.20 -2.01
C THR A 45 9.77 -0.24 -2.97
N GLU A 46 9.40 -1.13 -3.87
CA GLU A 46 10.23 -1.56 -4.98
C GLU A 46 9.86 -0.78 -6.23
N SER A 47 10.85 -0.20 -6.90
CA SER A 47 10.66 0.43 -8.20
C SER A 47 11.00 -0.56 -9.32
N LEU A 48 10.00 -0.92 -10.12
CA LEU A 48 10.15 -1.73 -11.31
C LEU A 48 10.42 -0.85 -12.54
N GLY A 49 10.74 -1.49 -13.66
CA GLY A 49 10.93 -0.81 -14.94
C GLY A 49 9.70 -0.01 -15.37
N GLY A 50 9.92 1.13 -16.04
CA GLY A 50 8.84 1.96 -16.56
C GLY A 50 8.06 2.77 -15.50
N GLY A 51 8.59 2.90 -14.28
CA GLY A 51 7.97 3.67 -13.20
C GLY A 51 6.83 2.94 -12.51
N GLN A 52 6.73 1.62 -12.64
CA GLN A 52 5.81 0.85 -11.83
C GLN A 52 6.40 0.67 -10.42
N LEU A 53 5.58 0.79 -9.39
CA LEU A 53 5.95 0.54 -8.00
C LEU A 53 5.23 -0.70 -7.48
N VAL A 54 5.91 -1.47 -6.64
CA VAL A 54 5.31 -2.47 -5.75
C VAL A 54 5.52 -1.97 -4.34
N VAL A 55 4.42 -1.62 -3.66
CA VAL A 55 4.41 -1.02 -2.33
C VAL A 55 3.98 -2.10 -1.34
N HIS A 56 4.90 -2.49 -0.47
CA HIS A 56 4.72 -3.50 0.56
C HIS A 56 4.40 -2.82 1.88
N ILE A 57 3.24 -3.13 2.45
CA ILE A 57 2.86 -2.69 3.79
C ILE A 57 3.00 -3.90 4.71
N ASN A 58 3.99 -3.86 5.60
CA ASN A 58 4.41 -5.01 6.38
C ASN A 58 4.62 -4.68 7.86
N ARG A 59 4.76 -5.72 8.67
CA ARG A 59 5.05 -5.60 10.10
C ARG A 59 6.50 -5.23 10.34
N SER A 60 6.75 -4.23 11.17
CA SER A 60 8.10 -3.70 11.40
C SER A 60 9.09 -4.74 11.96
N TRP A 61 8.62 -5.73 12.71
CA TRP A 61 9.50 -6.75 13.34
C TRP A 61 9.52 -8.12 12.64
N THR A 62 8.47 -8.54 11.94
CA THR A 62 8.48 -9.80 11.17
C THR A 62 8.79 -9.59 9.69
N LYS A 63 8.67 -8.36 9.19
CA LYS A 63 8.74 -7.99 7.76
C LYS A 63 7.73 -8.72 6.88
N GLU A 64 6.74 -9.38 7.48
CA GLU A 64 5.67 -10.08 6.78
C GLU A 64 4.72 -9.07 6.14
N ASP A 65 4.48 -9.22 4.85
CA ASP A 65 3.56 -8.38 4.10
C ASP A 65 2.11 -8.71 4.46
N PHE A 66 1.32 -7.66 4.72
CA PHE A 66 -0.12 -7.77 4.93
C PHE A 66 -0.90 -7.20 3.76
N TYR A 67 -0.36 -6.16 3.13
CA TYR A 67 -0.93 -5.56 1.93
C TYR A 67 0.17 -5.25 0.94
N ILE A 68 -0.06 -5.57 -0.34
CA ILE A 68 0.80 -5.19 -1.45
C ILE A 68 -0.03 -4.39 -2.43
N LEU A 69 0.43 -3.18 -2.76
CA LEU A 69 -0.17 -2.33 -3.79
C LEU A 69 0.73 -2.35 -5.02
N THR A 70 0.13 -2.47 -6.19
CA THR A 70 0.83 -2.21 -7.44
C THR A 70 0.37 -0.89 -8.01
N VAL A 71 1.33 0.00 -8.25
CA VAL A 71 1.07 1.38 -8.66
C VAL A 71 1.75 1.63 -9.99
N ALA A 72 0.98 2.02 -11.00
CA ALA A 72 1.52 2.47 -12.26
C ALA A 72 1.80 3.97 -12.21
N ALA A 73 2.99 4.38 -12.67
CA ALA A 73 3.26 5.79 -12.95
C ALA A 73 2.32 6.36 -14.01
N ALA A 74 2.14 7.67 -13.93
CA ALA A 74 1.53 8.49 -14.98
C ALA A 74 2.12 8.20 -16.36
N LYS A 75 1.26 8.04 -17.37
CA LYS A 75 1.64 7.91 -18.79
C LYS A 75 0.77 8.83 -19.64
N ASN A 76 1.32 9.44 -20.69
CA ASN A 76 0.57 10.21 -21.68
C ASN A 76 -0.43 11.25 -21.10
N ASN A 77 0.02 12.06 -20.13
CA ASN A 77 -0.80 13.05 -19.39
C ASN A 77 -1.89 12.47 -18.48
N GLU A 78 -1.91 11.16 -18.24
CA GLU A 78 -2.79 10.54 -17.25
C GLU A 78 -2.14 10.56 -15.85
N LYS A 79 -2.97 10.50 -14.81
CA LYS A 79 -2.51 10.41 -13.41
C LYS A 79 -1.97 9.00 -13.12
N ALA A 80 -1.09 8.88 -12.13
CA ALA A 80 -0.70 7.58 -11.58
C ALA A 80 -1.91 6.84 -11.01
N VAL A 81 -1.87 5.50 -11.01
CA VAL A 81 -3.00 4.64 -10.63
C VAL A 81 -2.54 3.51 -9.72
N ILE A 82 -3.25 3.30 -8.61
CA ILE A 82 -3.16 2.03 -7.88
C ILE A 82 -3.98 1.01 -8.66
N GLU A 83 -3.28 0.10 -9.35
CA GLU A 83 -3.90 -0.85 -10.27
C GLU A 83 -4.58 -1.98 -9.52
N LYS A 84 -3.89 -2.55 -8.52
CA LYS A 84 -4.34 -3.70 -7.75
C LYS A 84 -3.87 -3.64 -6.31
N ILE A 85 -4.59 -4.35 -5.47
CA ILE A 85 -4.24 -4.65 -4.09
C ILE A 85 -4.24 -6.17 -3.91
N THR A 86 -3.25 -6.67 -3.20
CA THR A 86 -3.20 -8.02 -2.64
C THR A 86 -3.18 -7.90 -1.12
N TRP A 87 -3.97 -8.69 -0.40
CA TRP A 87 -4.01 -8.68 1.06
C TRP A 87 -4.05 -10.09 1.65
N GLU A 88 -3.58 -10.20 2.89
CA GLU A 88 -3.66 -11.43 3.69
C GLU A 88 -5.13 -11.74 4.01
N ASN A 89 -5.58 -12.96 3.72
CA ASN A 89 -6.89 -13.44 4.15
C ASN A 89 -6.74 -14.44 5.29
N LYS A 90 -7.02 -14.00 6.51
CA LYS A 90 -6.74 -14.81 7.71
C LYS A 90 -7.64 -16.05 7.78
N PRO A 91 -7.11 -17.20 8.19
CA PRO A 91 -7.95 -18.36 8.50
C PRO A 91 -8.93 -17.98 9.62
N ASN A 92 -10.23 -18.15 9.37
CA ASN A 92 -11.36 -17.81 10.25
C ASN A 92 -11.80 -16.33 10.30
N PHE A 93 -11.11 -15.44 9.60
CA PHE A 93 -11.56 -14.06 9.44
C PHE A 93 -11.39 -13.65 7.97
N GLU A 94 -12.47 -13.79 7.21
CA GLU A 94 -12.46 -13.40 5.82
C GLU A 94 -12.40 -11.87 5.71
N THR A 95 -11.28 -11.35 5.21
CA THR A 95 -11.15 -9.94 4.88
C THR A 95 -11.76 -9.71 3.50
N SER A 96 -12.81 -8.88 3.44
CA SER A 96 -13.44 -8.51 2.18
C SER A 96 -12.53 -7.61 1.33
N GLU A 97 -12.86 -7.45 0.05
CA GLU A 97 -12.15 -6.49 -0.82
C GLU A 97 -12.27 -5.06 -0.29
N GLU A 98 -13.44 -4.68 0.22
CA GLU A 98 -13.70 -3.34 0.77
C GLU A 98 -12.83 -3.10 2.02
N ASP A 99 -12.82 -4.06 2.95
CA ASP A 99 -12.01 -3.97 4.18
C ASP A 99 -10.51 -3.90 3.85
N GLY A 100 -10.04 -4.74 2.92
CA GLY A 100 -8.64 -4.75 2.49
C GLY A 100 -8.20 -3.42 1.90
N LYS A 101 -9.05 -2.80 1.06
CA LYS A 101 -8.80 -1.48 0.47
C LYS A 101 -8.86 -0.37 1.54
N ASP A 102 -9.80 -0.45 2.48
CA ASP A 102 -9.97 0.54 3.55
C ASP A 102 -8.79 0.57 4.52
N GLU A 103 -8.31 -0.61 4.92
CA GLU A 103 -7.15 -0.73 5.81
C GLU A 103 -5.87 -0.26 5.12
N ALA A 104 -5.62 -0.70 3.88
CA ALA A 104 -4.47 -0.26 3.10
C ALA A 104 -4.49 1.26 2.86
N ALA A 105 -5.65 1.83 2.52
CA ALA A 105 -5.80 3.28 2.39
C ALA A 105 -5.55 4.00 3.71
N GLY A 106 -6.06 3.48 4.83
CA GLY A 106 -5.83 4.03 6.16
C GLY A 106 -4.35 4.07 6.54
N LEU A 107 -3.61 3.00 6.25
CA LEU A 107 -2.17 2.91 6.49
C LEU A 107 -1.38 3.86 5.58
N ALA A 108 -1.71 3.95 4.29
CA ALA A 108 -1.08 4.91 3.37
C ALA A 108 -1.32 6.36 3.82
N ARG A 109 -2.52 6.70 4.30
CA ARG A 109 -2.80 8.04 4.86
C ARG A 109 -2.06 8.30 6.17
N GLY A 110 -2.01 7.30 7.06
CA GLY A 110 -1.42 7.42 8.38
C GLY A 110 0.10 7.54 8.35
N LEU A 111 0.76 6.66 7.59
CA LEU A 111 2.22 6.51 7.55
C LEU A 111 2.85 7.44 6.52
N LEU A 112 2.32 7.46 5.29
CA LEU A 112 2.91 8.19 4.17
C LEU A 112 2.30 9.58 3.97
N ARG A 113 1.22 9.90 4.70
CA ARG A 113 0.42 11.13 4.50
C ARG A 113 -0.13 11.24 3.08
N CYS A 114 -0.44 10.13 2.43
CA CYS A 114 -1.18 10.17 1.17
C CYS A 114 -2.57 10.77 1.40
N ASP A 115 -3.12 11.49 0.43
CA ASP A 115 -4.48 12.04 0.53
C ASP A 115 -5.51 11.02 0.00
N LEU A 116 -5.17 10.36 -1.12
CA LEU A 116 -6.04 9.39 -1.79
C LEU A 116 -7.43 9.97 -2.05
N GLU A 117 -7.48 11.19 -2.62
CA GLU A 117 -8.69 12.02 -2.71
C GLU A 117 -9.87 11.30 -3.38
N GLY A 118 -9.61 10.44 -4.37
CA GLY A 118 -10.63 9.66 -5.07
C GLY A 118 -11.19 8.47 -4.30
N TYR A 119 -10.68 8.16 -3.09
CA TYR A 119 -11.10 7.00 -2.31
C TYR A 119 -11.90 7.42 -1.06
N PRO A 120 -13.20 7.10 -0.97
CA PRO A 120 -14.04 7.55 0.13
C PRO A 120 -13.80 6.80 1.44
N GLY A 121 -13.46 5.51 1.37
CA GLY A 121 -13.28 4.61 2.52
C GLY A 121 -11.93 4.74 3.22
N GLY A 122 -11.76 3.96 4.28
CA GLY A 122 -10.56 3.89 5.11
C GLY A 122 -10.42 5.01 6.15
N TRP A 123 -9.63 4.74 7.20
CA TRP A 123 -9.37 5.73 8.26
C TRP A 123 -8.68 6.98 7.72
N LYS A 124 -9.06 8.17 8.22
CA LYS A 124 -8.45 9.46 7.88
C LYS A 124 -7.88 10.09 9.15
N PRO A 125 -6.56 10.37 9.22
CA PRO A 125 -5.99 11.06 10.37
C PRO A 125 -6.60 12.45 10.52
N SER A 126 -6.85 12.88 11.75
CA SER A 126 -7.26 14.26 12.03
C SER A 126 -6.18 15.23 11.52
N LYS A 127 -6.60 16.26 10.78
CA LYS A 127 -5.71 17.35 10.37
C LYS A 127 -5.22 18.03 11.66
N LYS A 128 -3.91 17.97 11.92
CA LYS A 128 -3.28 18.74 13.00
C LYS A 128 -3.15 20.20 12.59
#